data_AF-A0A2E1JZA4-F1
#
_entry.id   AF-A0A2E1JZA4-F1
#
_cell.length_a   1.000
_cell.length_b   1.000
_cell.length_c   1.000
_cell.angle_alpha   90.00
_cell.angle_beta   90.00
_cell.angle_gamma   90.00
#
_symmetry.space_group_name_H-M   'P 1'
#
loop_
_entity.id
_entity.type
_entity.pdbx_description
1 polymer ?
#
loop_
_entity_poly.entity_id
_entity_poly.type
_entity_poly.pdbx_seq_one_letter_code
_entity_poly.pdbx_strand_id
1 'polypeptide(L)'
;MLAQQIIQWQKKHGRHNLPWQQDISAYRVWISEIMLQQTQVSTVIPYYQRFMQKFPDIKTLALSDEDTVIKYWAGLGYYQRARNLHRCAKTVVEKYKAELPIDADALILLPGIGRSTAHAILSITHELPYAIMDGNVKRVLARYYAYSEPLTNVKALREMWQIAESNMPKTECRTYTQGIMDLGANICKRQPLCHDCPLVEKCQAHRLGIAADIPIKTKKKTKRIELKYFICYLFKGMLWTIKRPVSGIWPSLWTPPIADQKPSDTTHQLEAFRHTFTHIHMDIHTVVYKIDEQDELIALRKKHANLSTEPGRWIDCEKIKSEAVPAAVVKCVSLIQSDHKAQSSSVSS
;
A
#
# COMPACT_ATOMS: atom_id res chain seq x y z
N MET A 1 -9.41 18.64 27.35
CA MET A 1 -9.86 17.33 27.93
C MET A 1 -9.38 16.15 27.10
N LEU A 2 -9.89 15.85 25.89
CA LEU A 2 -9.37 14.73 25.07
C LEU A 2 -7.94 14.95 24.59
N ALA A 3 -7.65 16.09 23.95
CA ALA A 3 -6.33 16.36 23.38
C ALA A 3 -5.20 16.29 24.42
N GLN A 4 -5.42 16.87 25.61
CA GLN A 4 -4.45 16.85 26.71
C GLN A 4 -4.13 15.42 27.18
N GLN A 5 -5.13 14.55 27.32
CA GLN A 5 -4.92 13.15 27.71
C GLN A 5 -4.08 12.40 26.66
N ILE A 6 -4.36 12.64 25.37
CA ILE A 6 -3.58 12.05 24.28
C ILE A 6 -2.14 12.57 24.28
N ILE A 7 -1.95 13.87 24.44
CA ILE A 7 -0.61 14.51 24.47
C ILE A 7 0.22 13.94 25.63
N GLN A 8 -0.34 13.91 26.84
CA GLN A 8 0.35 13.39 28.03
C GLN A 8 0.72 11.91 27.86
N TRP A 9 -0.22 11.11 27.33
CA TRP A 9 0.03 9.70 27.06
C TRP A 9 1.11 9.50 25.99
N GLN A 10 1.07 10.26 24.89
CA GLN A 10 2.06 10.15 23.82
C GLN A 10 3.46 10.39 24.37
N LYS A 11 3.66 11.46 25.14
CA LYS A 11 4.99 11.80 25.68
C LYS A 11 5.61 10.64 26.47
N LYS A 12 4.78 9.88 27.20
CA LYS A 12 5.24 8.80 28.08
C LYS A 12 5.26 7.41 27.41
N HIS A 13 4.30 7.13 26.53
CA HIS A 13 4.03 5.78 26.02
C HIS A 13 3.95 5.69 24.49
N GLY A 14 3.98 6.83 23.79
CA GLY A 14 3.99 6.90 22.34
C GLY A 14 5.26 6.31 21.74
N ARG A 15 5.23 6.08 20.43
CA ARG A 15 6.41 5.66 19.68
C ARG A 15 7.24 6.90 19.37
N HIS A 16 8.54 6.83 19.67
CA HIS A 16 9.48 7.93 19.44
C HIS A 16 10.67 7.54 18.55
N ASN A 17 10.84 6.24 18.28
CA ASN A 17 12.03 5.69 17.63
C ASN A 17 11.77 5.27 16.17
N LEU A 18 10.71 5.77 15.53
CA LEU A 18 10.44 5.47 14.13
C LEU A 18 11.38 6.27 13.23
N PRO A 19 11.88 5.70 12.10
CA PRO A 19 12.85 6.39 11.24
C PRO A 19 12.42 7.77 10.74
N TRP A 20 11.11 7.95 10.48
CA TRP A 20 10.53 9.21 10.01
C TRP A 20 10.19 10.21 11.12
N GLN A 21 10.35 9.83 12.39
CA GLN A 21 10.29 10.74 13.54
C GLN A 21 11.67 11.35 13.87
N GLN A 22 12.73 10.82 13.27
CA GLN A 22 14.09 11.36 13.36
C GLN A 22 14.32 12.37 12.22
N ASP A 23 15.00 13.48 12.53
CA ASP A 23 15.30 14.57 11.60
C ASP A 23 14.07 15.06 10.83
N ILE A 24 12.99 15.38 11.55
CA ILE A 24 11.67 15.68 10.96
C ILE A 24 11.78 16.77 9.89
N SER A 25 11.35 16.42 8.68
CA SER A 25 11.19 17.35 7.55
C SER A 25 9.93 17.03 6.76
N ALA A 26 9.38 18.01 6.04
CA ALA A 26 8.17 17.81 5.25
C ALA A 26 8.32 16.67 4.24
N TYR A 27 9.49 16.56 3.59
CA TYR A 27 9.81 15.47 2.68
C TYR A 27 9.76 14.10 3.39
N ARG A 28 10.46 13.96 4.52
CA ARG A 28 10.54 12.70 5.27
C ARG A 28 9.17 12.24 5.79
N VAL A 29 8.38 13.18 6.31
CA VAL A 29 7.00 12.92 6.77
C VAL A 29 6.13 12.51 5.59
N TRP A 30 6.14 13.27 4.49
CA TRP A 30 5.38 12.96 3.28
C TRP A 30 5.66 11.55 2.75
N ILE A 31 6.93 11.16 2.59
CA ILE A 31 7.31 9.81 2.14
C ILE A 31 6.72 8.74 3.08
N SER A 32 6.88 8.92 4.39
CA SER A 32 6.36 7.96 5.37
C SER A 32 4.84 7.84 5.34
N GLU A 33 4.13 8.96 5.23
CA GLU A 33 2.67 9.01 5.18
C GLU A 33 2.14 8.26 3.95
N ILE A 34 2.74 8.47 2.78
CA ILE A 34 2.35 7.74 1.56
C ILE A 34 2.63 6.24 1.73
N MET A 35 3.78 5.85 2.30
CA MET A 35 4.11 4.44 2.53
C MET A 35 3.17 3.76 3.54
N LEU A 36 2.73 4.46 4.59
CA LEU A 36 1.85 3.94 5.64
C LEU A 36 0.39 3.79 5.22
N GLN A 37 -0.02 4.35 4.08
CA GLN A 37 -1.36 4.13 3.54
C GLN A 37 -1.61 2.62 3.30
N GLN A 38 -2.54 2.04 4.07
CA GLN A 38 -2.91 0.62 3.98
C GLN A 38 -1.72 -0.35 4.14
N THR A 39 -0.64 0.07 4.80
CA THR A 39 0.57 -0.76 5.00
C THR A 39 0.98 -0.69 6.47
N GLN A 40 1.40 -1.82 7.05
CA GLN A 40 1.80 -1.88 8.45
C GLN A 40 3.16 -1.21 8.68
N VAL A 41 3.34 -0.61 9.86
CA VAL A 41 4.56 0.11 10.25
C VAL A 41 5.80 -0.79 10.17
N SER A 42 5.73 -2.01 10.69
CA SER A 42 6.84 -2.98 10.65
C SER A 42 7.27 -3.31 9.21
N THR A 43 6.31 -3.40 8.29
CA THR A 43 6.59 -3.58 6.86
C THR A 43 7.24 -2.32 6.26
N VAL A 44 6.79 -1.13 6.62
CA VAL A 44 7.28 0.13 6.04
C VAL A 44 8.71 0.46 6.47
N ILE A 45 9.12 0.17 7.71
CA ILE A 45 10.45 0.55 8.24
C ILE A 45 11.62 0.22 7.29
N PRO A 46 11.84 -1.04 6.86
CA PRO A 46 12.97 -1.35 5.98
C PRO A 46 12.85 -0.72 4.59
N TYR A 47 11.62 -0.53 4.09
CA TYR A 47 11.38 0.14 2.81
C TYR A 47 11.70 1.62 2.88
N TYR A 48 11.25 2.30 3.93
CA TYR A 48 11.51 3.71 4.17
C TYR A 48 13.00 3.97 4.27
N GLN A 49 13.74 3.20 5.07
CA GLN A 49 15.18 3.38 5.24
C GLN A 49 15.93 3.25 3.90
N ARG A 50 15.66 2.20 3.13
CA ARG A 50 16.29 1.95 1.83
C ARG A 50 15.89 3.01 0.78
N PHE A 51 14.64 3.48 0.83
CA PHE A 51 14.13 4.54 -0.04
C PHE A 51 14.81 5.88 0.27
N MET A 52 14.89 6.26 1.54
CA MET A 52 15.55 7.50 1.97
C MET A 52 17.06 7.49 1.72
N GLN A 53 17.71 6.31 1.76
CA GLN A 53 19.12 6.18 1.36
C GLN A 53 19.31 6.48 -0.14
N LYS A 54 18.38 6.03 -0.99
CA LYS A 54 18.47 6.26 -2.44
C LYS A 54 17.97 7.63 -2.87
N PHE A 55 16.94 8.13 -2.21
CA PHE A 55 16.27 9.41 -2.51
C PHE A 55 16.27 10.27 -1.24
N PRO A 56 17.42 10.83 -0.84
CA PRO A 56 17.54 11.59 0.41
C PRO A 56 16.75 12.89 0.42
N ASP A 57 16.47 13.45 -0.75
CA ASP A 57 15.72 14.68 -0.95
C ASP A 57 14.77 14.61 -2.16
N ILE A 58 13.87 15.59 -2.25
CA ILE A 58 12.84 15.64 -3.29
C ILE A 58 13.39 15.88 -4.70
N LYS A 59 14.55 16.56 -4.84
CA LYS A 59 15.19 16.78 -6.15
C LYS A 59 15.75 15.47 -6.68
N THR A 60 16.45 14.71 -5.83
CA THR A 60 16.96 13.39 -6.17
C THR A 60 15.82 12.43 -6.57
N LEU A 61 14.70 12.47 -5.85
CA LEU A 61 13.51 11.70 -6.20
C LEU A 61 12.92 12.14 -7.55
N ALA A 62 12.76 13.44 -7.78
CA ALA A 62 12.13 13.99 -9.00
C ALA A 62 12.96 13.76 -10.28
N LEU A 63 14.30 13.77 -10.16
CA LEU A 63 15.22 13.55 -11.28
C LEU A 63 15.38 12.07 -11.66
N SER A 64 14.92 11.15 -10.80
CA SER A 64 15.05 9.72 -11.05
C SER A 64 14.09 9.24 -12.14
N ASP A 65 14.44 8.16 -12.81
CA ASP A 65 13.50 7.48 -13.71
C ASP A 65 12.41 6.74 -12.92
N GLU A 66 11.24 6.60 -13.53
CA GLU A 66 10.09 5.97 -12.86
C GLU A 66 10.35 4.51 -12.50
N ASP A 67 11.04 3.76 -13.36
CA ASP A 67 11.31 2.34 -13.13
C ASP A 67 12.23 2.14 -11.92
N THR A 68 13.20 3.02 -11.69
CA THR A 68 14.03 3.07 -10.48
C THR A 68 13.19 3.35 -9.24
N VAL A 69 12.29 4.34 -9.25
CA VAL A 69 11.41 4.61 -8.09
C VAL A 69 10.52 3.41 -7.78
N ILE A 70 9.94 2.79 -8.81
CA ILE A 70 9.10 1.60 -8.69
C ILE A 70 9.89 0.40 -8.15
N LYS A 71 11.15 0.24 -8.56
CA LYS A 71 12.04 -0.80 -8.02
C LYS A 71 12.26 -0.66 -6.52
N TYR A 72 12.48 0.56 -6.02
CA TYR A 72 12.62 0.78 -4.57
C TYR A 72 11.30 0.64 -3.80
N TRP A 73 10.16 0.73 -4.50
CA TRP A 73 8.82 0.44 -3.95
C TRP A 73 8.42 -1.05 -4.04
N ALA A 74 9.16 -1.87 -4.77
CA ALA A 74 8.76 -3.23 -5.12
C ALA A 74 8.50 -4.12 -3.88
N GLY A 75 7.29 -4.68 -3.82
CA GLY A 75 6.83 -5.48 -2.69
C GLY A 75 5.98 -4.73 -1.65
N LEU A 76 5.96 -3.39 -1.65
CA LEU A 76 5.12 -2.60 -0.74
C LEU A 76 3.63 -2.54 -1.19
N GLY A 77 3.35 -2.92 -2.44
CA GLY A 77 2.02 -2.92 -3.02
C GLY A 77 1.45 -1.52 -3.30
N TYR A 78 0.26 -1.47 -3.90
CA TYR A 78 -0.42 -0.23 -4.28
C TYR A 78 0.49 0.75 -5.04
N TYR A 79 1.10 0.28 -6.13
CA TYR A 79 2.14 0.99 -6.90
C TYR A 79 1.70 2.35 -7.46
N GLN A 80 0.40 2.61 -7.57
CA GLN A 80 -0.10 3.95 -7.90
C GLN A 80 0.38 5.01 -6.89
N ARG A 81 0.59 4.64 -5.62
CA ARG A 81 1.19 5.51 -4.60
C ARG A 81 2.58 5.98 -5.00
N ALA A 82 3.46 5.05 -5.40
CA ALA A 82 4.81 5.36 -5.86
C ALA A 82 4.82 6.29 -7.08
N ARG A 83 3.91 6.02 -8.04
CA ARG A 83 3.77 6.82 -9.27
C ARG A 83 3.31 8.24 -8.96
N ASN A 84 2.28 8.37 -8.13
CA ASN A 84 1.77 9.68 -7.71
C ASN A 84 2.82 10.43 -6.89
N LEU A 85 3.52 9.73 -5.99
CA LEU A 85 4.62 10.28 -5.21
C LEU A 85 5.73 10.82 -6.10
N HIS A 86 6.14 10.08 -7.13
CA HIS A 86 7.14 10.55 -8.09
C HIS A 86 6.65 11.75 -8.91
N ARG A 87 5.41 11.70 -9.41
CA ARG A 87 4.81 12.84 -10.13
C ARG A 87 4.72 14.08 -9.25
N CYS A 88 4.33 13.92 -7.99
CA CYS A 88 4.30 14.98 -7.00
C CYS A 88 5.68 15.58 -6.78
N ALA A 89 6.73 14.76 -6.63
CA ALA A 89 8.10 15.25 -6.51
C ALA A 89 8.50 16.15 -7.69
N LYS A 90 8.18 15.74 -8.92
CA LYS A 90 8.41 16.55 -10.13
C LYS A 90 7.65 17.87 -10.09
N THR A 91 6.35 17.83 -9.78
CA THR A 91 5.53 19.04 -9.65
C THR A 91 6.06 20.00 -8.58
N VAL A 92 6.55 19.48 -7.44
CA VAL A 92 7.13 20.29 -6.36
C VAL A 92 8.43 20.97 -6.78
N VAL A 93 9.30 20.25 -7.49
CA VAL A 93 10.52 20.84 -8.07
C VAL A 93 10.18 21.94 -9.07
N GLU A 94 9.23 21.68 -9.98
CA GLU A 94 8.84 22.61 -11.04
C GLU A 94 8.14 23.86 -10.52
N LYS A 95 7.21 23.72 -9.58
CA LYS A 95 6.29 24.81 -9.17
C LYS A 95 6.58 25.42 -7.81
N TYR A 96 7.27 24.70 -6.93
CA TYR A 96 7.43 25.07 -5.52
C TYR A 96 8.90 25.08 -5.08
N LYS A 97 9.83 25.30 -6.02
CA LYS A 97 11.28 25.43 -5.75
C LYS A 97 11.87 24.26 -4.94
N ALA A 98 11.34 23.06 -5.17
CA ALA A 98 11.73 21.83 -4.46
C ALA A 98 11.42 21.83 -2.95
N GLU A 99 10.41 22.57 -2.52
CA GLU A 99 9.90 22.54 -1.15
C GLU A 99 8.39 22.28 -1.14
N LEU A 100 7.93 21.44 -0.22
CA LEU A 100 6.49 21.23 -0.05
C LEU A 100 5.85 22.51 0.51
N PRO A 101 4.76 23.02 -0.09
CA PRO A 101 4.15 24.26 0.36
C PRO A 101 3.61 24.13 1.79
N ILE A 102 3.74 25.19 2.57
CA ILE A 102 3.15 25.32 3.92
C ILE A 102 1.71 25.84 3.78
N ASP A 103 0.91 25.17 2.97
CA ASP A 103 -0.48 25.52 2.69
C ASP A 103 -1.30 24.26 2.39
N ALA A 104 -2.42 24.08 3.09
CA ALA A 104 -3.20 22.85 3.04
C ALA A 104 -3.83 22.65 1.66
N ASP A 105 -4.38 23.71 1.08
CA ASP A 105 -5.07 23.64 -0.21
C ASP A 105 -4.07 23.35 -1.34
N ALA A 106 -2.91 23.99 -1.33
CA ALA A 106 -1.81 23.73 -2.26
C ALA A 106 -1.30 22.29 -2.14
N LEU A 107 -1.13 21.76 -0.92
CA LEU A 107 -0.72 20.37 -0.71
C LEU A 107 -1.76 19.38 -1.25
N ILE A 108 -3.06 19.63 -1.05
CA ILE A 108 -4.14 18.73 -1.51
C ILE A 108 -4.20 18.66 -3.05
N LEU A 109 -3.77 19.70 -3.75
CA LEU A 109 -3.71 19.71 -5.21
C LEU A 109 -2.54 18.87 -5.77
N LEU A 110 -1.57 18.48 -4.94
CA LEU A 110 -0.43 17.68 -5.37
C LEU A 110 -0.81 16.20 -5.58
N PRO A 111 -0.27 15.54 -6.62
CA PRO A 111 -0.59 14.14 -6.93
C PRO A 111 -0.42 13.18 -5.75
N GLY A 112 -1.50 12.52 -5.34
CA GLY A 112 -1.46 11.50 -4.28
C GLY A 112 -1.46 12.04 -2.85
N ILE A 113 -1.51 13.36 -2.66
CA ILE A 113 -1.72 13.97 -1.34
C ILE A 113 -3.20 14.27 -1.17
N GLY A 114 -3.86 13.57 -0.24
CA GLY A 114 -5.22 13.88 0.18
C GLY A 114 -5.25 14.77 1.42
N ARG A 115 -6.44 15.27 1.81
CA ARG A 115 -6.65 16.15 2.99
C ARG A 115 -5.93 15.67 4.25
N SER A 116 -6.10 14.40 4.63
CA SER A 116 -5.46 13.87 5.83
C SER A 116 -3.93 13.85 5.74
N THR A 117 -3.36 13.60 4.56
CA THR A 117 -1.90 13.58 4.36
C THR A 117 -1.35 15.01 4.37
N ALA A 118 -2.03 15.96 3.72
CA ALA A 118 -1.66 17.39 3.78
C ALA A 118 -1.67 17.90 5.23
N HIS A 119 -2.74 17.60 5.96
CA HIS A 119 -2.88 17.96 7.37
C HIS A 119 -1.82 17.30 8.25
N ALA A 120 -1.48 16.02 7.99
CA ALA A 120 -0.42 15.32 8.73
C ALA A 120 0.94 15.97 8.51
N ILE A 121 1.29 16.33 7.26
CA ILE A 121 2.52 17.06 6.95
C ILE A 121 2.55 18.36 7.76
N LEU A 122 1.54 19.21 7.63
CA LEU A 122 1.53 20.54 8.27
C LEU A 122 1.53 20.48 9.80
N SER A 123 0.72 19.59 10.39
CA SER A 123 0.67 19.44 11.85
C SER A 123 2.00 18.90 12.40
N ILE A 124 2.57 17.88 11.75
CA ILE A 124 3.80 17.26 12.24
C ILE A 124 5.00 18.17 12.00
N THR A 125 5.14 18.81 10.84
CA THR A 125 6.39 19.54 10.53
C THR A 125 6.34 21.00 10.98
N HIS A 126 5.16 21.62 11.02
CA HIS A 126 5.00 23.04 11.32
C HIS A 126 4.15 23.35 12.57
N GLU A 127 3.71 22.33 13.32
CA GLU A 127 2.86 22.50 14.52
C GLU A 127 1.54 23.24 14.22
N LEU A 128 1.07 23.20 12.98
CA LEU A 128 -0.17 23.86 12.57
C LEU A 128 -1.39 23.05 13.01
N PRO A 129 -2.51 23.69 13.40
CA PRO A 129 -3.68 23.03 13.98
C PRO A 129 -4.56 22.35 12.94
N TYR A 130 -3.98 21.45 12.15
CA TYR A 130 -4.70 20.65 11.14
C TYR A 130 -4.98 19.24 11.66
N ALA A 131 -6.26 18.94 11.88
CA ALA A 131 -6.70 17.60 12.27
C ALA A 131 -6.47 16.58 11.15
N ILE A 132 -6.18 15.33 11.49
CA ILE A 132 -6.05 14.24 10.52
C ILE A 132 -7.20 13.25 10.67
N MET A 133 -7.43 12.42 9.65
CA MET A 133 -8.45 11.38 9.72
C MET A 133 -8.09 10.13 8.91
N ASP A 134 -7.03 9.45 9.34
CA ASP A 134 -6.65 8.12 8.87
C ASP A 134 -7.57 7.03 9.48
N GLY A 135 -7.31 5.76 9.16
CA GLY A 135 -8.10 4.64 9.71
C GLY A 135 -8.02 4.49 11.23
N ASN A 136 -6.92 4.92 11.85
CA ASN A 136 -6.70 4.85 13.29
C ASN A 136 -7.50 5.94 14.02
N VAL A 137 -7.37 7.18 13.57
CA VAL A 137 -8.06 8.34 14.11
C VAL A 137 -9.57 8.20 13.95
N LYS A 138 -10.05 7.76 12.78
CA LYS A 138 -11.49 7.46 12.58
C LYS A 138 -12.03 6.53 13.65
N ARG A 139 -11.29 5.46 13.96
CA ARG A 139 -11.70 4.45 14.95
C ARG A 139 -11.66 5.00 16.37
N VAL A 140 -10.61 5.71 16.75
CA VAL A 140 -10.49 6.34 18.08
C VAL A 140 -11.64 7.30 18.32
N LEU A 141 -11.86 8.25 17.41
CA LEU A 141 -12.88 9.28 17.57
C LEU A 141 -14.30 8.68 17.51
N ALA A 142 -14.55 7.76 16.58
CA ALA A 142 -15.86 7.13 16.49
C ALA A 142 -16.20 6.38 17.79
N ARG A 143 -15.24 5.67 18.39
CA ARG A 143 -15.46 4.99 19.68
C ARG A 143 -15.59 5.98 20.84
N TYR A 144 -14.74 7.00 20.89
CA TYR A 144 -14.79 7.99 21.97
C TYR A 144 -16.16 8.69 22.04
N TYR A 145 -16.75 9.00 20.90
CA TYR A 145 -18.07 9.64 20.77
C TYR A 145 -19.24 8.67 20.53
N ALA A 146 -19.03 7.35 20.64
CA ALA A 146 -20.02 6.32 20.31
C ALA A 146 -20.75 6.57 18.96
N TYR A 147 -20.01 7.06 17.97
CA TYR A 147 -20.53 7.45 16.68
C TYR A 147 -21.03 6.23 15.90
N SER A 148 -22.35 6.16 15.72
CA SER A 148 -23.07 4.97 15.25
C SER A 148 -23.52 5.05 13.78
N GLU A 149 -22.95 5.95 12.98
CA GLU A 149 -23.25 5.99 11.55
C GLU A 149 -22.14 5.31 10.73
N PRO A 150 -22.48 4.59 9.64
CA PRO A 150 -21.47 4.00 8.78
C PRO A 150 -20.60 5.06 8.11
N LEU A 151 -19.28 5.03 8.37
CA LEU A 151 -18.31 6.02 7.88
C LEU A 151 -18.04 5.96 6.37
N THR A 152 -18.77 5.12 5.63
CA THR A 152 -18.82 5.16 4.16
C THR A 152 -19.80 6.22 3.65
N ASN A 153 -20.69 6.74 4.49
CA ASN A 153 -21.60 7.83 4.15
C ASN A 153 -20.84 9.16 4.14
N VAL A 154 -21.02 9.96 3.08
CA VAL A 154 -20.37 11.28 2.91
C VAL A 154 -20.74 12.25 4.03
N LYS A 155 -22.02 12.28 4.44
CA LYS A 155 -22.49 13.11 5.56
C LYS A 155 -21.78 12.71 6.85
N ALA A 156 -21.73 11.40 7.13
CA ALA A 156 -21.08 10.88 8.32
C ALA A 156 -19.57 11.19 8.36
N LEU A 157 -18.91 11.09 7.20
CA LEU A 157 -17.50 11.45 7.08
C LEU A 157 -17.27 12.96 7.31
N ARG A 158 -18.21 13.82 6.90
CA ARG A 158 -18.14 15.27 7.14
C ARG A 158 -18.28 15.61 8.62
N GLU A 159 -19.22 14.99 9.31
CA GLU A 159 -19.41 15.14 10.76
C GLU A 159 -18.16 14.66 11.52
N MET A 160 -17.57 13.53 11.12
CA MET A 160 -16.33 13.04 11.72
C MET A 160 -15.13 13.97 11.48
N TRP A 161 -15.06 14.66 10.34
CA TRP A 161 -14.06 15.72 10.13
C TRP A 161 -14.26 16.87 11.13
N GLN A 162 -15.49 17.33 11.33
CA GLN A 162 -15.80 18.40 12.30
C GLN A 162 -15.44 17.98 13.74
N ILE A 163 -15.70 16.73 14.10
CA ILE A 163 -15.27 16.14 15.38
C ILE A 163 -13.74 16.17 15.49
N ALA A 164 -13.02 15.73 14.46
CA ALA A 164 -11.55 15.75 14.48
C ALA A 164 -11.00 17.17 14.63
N GLU A 165 -11.56 18.14 13.90
CA GLU A 165 -11.17 19.55 13.92
C GLU A 165 -11.46 20.21 15.27
N SER A 166 -12.63 19.98 15.86
CA SER A 166 -12.97 20.49 17.19
C SER A 166 -12.10 19.93 18.32
N ASN A 167 -11.48 18.77 18.12
CA ASN A 167 -10.54 18.17 19.08
C ASN A 167 -9.08 18.55 18.83
N MET A 168 -8.75 19.17 17.69
CA MET A 168 -7.39 19.57 17.38
C MET A 168 -6.95 20.69 18.33
N PRO A 169 -5.87 20.50 19.11
CA PRO A 169 -5.38 21.56 19.98
C PRO A 169 -4.73 22.67 19.15
N LYS A 170 -4.60 23.86 19.75
CA LYS A 170 -3.88 25.01 19.15
C LYS A 170 -2.36 24.94 19.36
N THR A 171 -1.90 24.12 20.28
CA THR A 171 -0.49 23.94 20.65
C THR A 171 -0.21 22.45 20.80
N GLU A 172 1.05 22.06 20.64
CA GLU A 172 1.46 20.64 20.67
C GLU A 172 0.71 19.78 19.64
N CYS A 173 0.42 20.38 18.49
CA CYS A 173 -0.29 19.79 17.36
C CYS A 173 0.38 18.50 16.90
N ARG A 174 1.71 18.51 16.74
CA ARG A 174 2.51 17.34 16.39
C ARG A 174 2.30 16.20 17.38
N THR A 175 2.45 16.49 18.67
CA THR A 175 2.33 15.49 19.74
C THR A 175 0.94 14.89 19.79
N TYR A 176 -0.09 15.72 19.63
CA TYR A 176 -1.47 15.26 19.53
C TYR A 176 -1.69 14.37 18.28
N THR A 177 -1.29 14.85 17.11
CA THR A 177 -1.44 14.13 15.83
C THR A 177 -0.76 12.76 15.88
N GLN A 178 0.48 12.69 16.37
CA GLN A 178 1.18 11.41 16.54
C GLN A 178 0.51 10.56 17.63
N GLY A 179 0.11 11.17 18.75
CA GLY A 179 -0.52 10.48 19.86
C GLY A 179 -1.83 9.80 19.50
N ILE A 180 -2.70 10.45 18.73
CA ILE A 180 -3.98 9.85 18.33
C ILE A 180 -3.79 8.72 17.31
N MET A 181 -2.78 8.81 16.43
CA MET A 181 -2.41 7.72 15.53
C MET A 181 -1.85 6.52 16.30
N ASP A 182 -0.92 6.75 17.22
CA ASP A 182 -0.31 5.73 18.07
C ASP A 182 -1.34 5.04 18.97
N LEU A 183 -2.24 5.83 19.56
CA LEU A 183 -3.32 5.31 20.39
C LEU A 183 -4.22 4.38 19.57
N GLY A 184 -4.61 4.79 18.36
CA GLY A 184 -5.40 3.95 17.47
C GLY A 184 -4.66 2.68 17.04
N ALA A 185 -3.36 2.78 16.75
CA ALA A 185 -2.54 1.65 16.30
C ALA A 185 -2.33 0.60 17.39
N ASN A 186 -1.98 1.02 18.61
CA ASN A 186 -1.47 0.12 19.65
C ASN A 186 -2.52 -0.26 20.70
N ILE A 187 -3.42 0.67 21.07
CA ILE A 187 -4.35 0.50 22.19
C ILE A 187 -5.77 0.32 21.67
N CYS A 188 -6.32 1.33 21.00
CA CYS A 188 -7.66 1.33 20.44
C CYS A 188 -7.70 0.62 19.08
N LYS A 189 -7.03 -0.54 18.98
CA LYS A 189 -7.01 -1.43 17.80
C LYS A 189 -8.35 -2.15 17.63
N ARG A 190 -8.48 -2.99 16.59
CA ARG A 190 -9.75 -3.68 16.28
C ARG A 190 -10.36 -4.37 17.51
N GLN A 191 -9.55 -5.11 18.26
CA GLN A 191 -9.85 -5.56 19.62
C GLN A 191 -9.20 -4.60 20.61
N PRO A 192 -9.95 -3.62 21.15
CA PRO A 192 -9.35 -2.54 21.93
C PRO A 192 -8.85 -3.02 23.29
N LEU A 193 -7.68 -2.54 23.70
CA LEU A 193 -7.16 -2.70 25.07
C LEU A 193 -7.71 -1.56 25.94
N CYS A 194 -9.01 -1.58 26.22
CA CYS A 194 -9.69 -0.45 26.88
C CYS A 194 -9.11 -0.14 28.26
N HIS A 195 -8.69 -1.15 29.02
CA HIS A 195 -8.08 -0.98 30.34
C HIS A 195 -6.81 -0.11 30.30
N ASP A 196 -6.04 -0.20 29.22
CA ASP A 196 -4.77 0.52 29.07
C ASP A 196 -4.95 1.88 28.35
N CYS A 197 -6.19 2.27 28.08
CA CYS A 197 -6.51 3.44 27.29
C CYS A 197 -6.59 4.71 28.17
N PRO A 198 -5.83 5.78 27.86
CA PRO A 198 -5.89 7.04 28.62
C PRO A 198 -7.25 7.76 28.50
N LEU A 199 -8.10 7.33 27.55
CA LEU A 199 -9.42 7.92 27.30
C LEU A 199 -10.57 7.11 27.92
N VAL A 200 -10.27 6.01 28.63
CA VAL A 200 -11.25 4.99 29.04
C VAL A 200 -12.43 5.58 29.82
N GLU A 201 -12.16 6.48 30.78
CA GLU A 201 -13.18 7.07 31.66
C GLU A 201 -14.25 7.86 30.91
N LYS A 202 -13.86 8.54 29.82
CA LYS A 202 -14.75 9.42 29.04
C LYS A 202 -15.20 8.82 27.72
N CYS A 203 -14.66 7.67 27.33
CA CYS A 203 -15.01 6.98 26.10
C CYS A 203 -16.44 6.44 26.16
N GLN A 204 -17.32 6.99 25.32
CA GLN A 204 -18.75 6.63 25.31
C GLN A 204 -18.96 5.18 24.88
N ALA A 205 -18.26 4.70 23.83
CA ALA A 205 -18.41 3.33 23.39
C ALA A 205 -17.91 2.31 24.42
N HIS A 206 -16.93 2.66 25.25
CA HIS A 206 -16.49 1.81 26.35
C HIS A 206 -17.56 1.73 27.44
N ARG A 207 -18.10 2.88 27.88
CA ARG A 207 -19.19 2.93 28.88
C ARG A 207 -20.43 2.15 28.44
N LEU A 208 -20.72 2.14 27.14
CA LEU A 208 -21.84 1.41 26.54
C LEU A 208 -21.51 -0.07 26.21
N GLY A 209 -20.26 -0.51 26.37
CA GLY A 209 -19.85 -1.88 26.03
C GLY A 209 -19.76 -2.20 24.53
N ILE A 210 -19.84 -1.19 23.65
CA ILE A 210 -19.92 -1.35 22.17
C ILE A 210 -18.63 -0.98 21.44
N ALA A 211 -17.51 -0.82 22.14
CA ALA A 211 -16.25 -0.39 21.54
C ALA A 211 -15.75 -1.34 20.44
N ALA A 212 -15.98 -2.66 20.55
CA ALA A 212 -15.59 -3.63 19.53
C ALA A 212 -16.42 -3.52 18.24
N ASP A 213 -17.64 -2.99 18.33
CA ASP A 213 -18.60 -2.89 17.23
C ASP A 213 -18.50 -1.59 16.44
N ILE A 214 -17.85 -0.57 17.01
CA ILE A 214 -17.59 0.72 16.38
C ILE A 214 -16.18 0.76 15.78
N PRO A 215 -15.99 1.26 14.53
CA PRO A 215 -17.00 1.86 13.65
C PRO A 215 -17.94 0.85 13.00
N ILE A 216 -19.17 1.26 12.74
CA ILE A 216 -20.17 0.42 12.07
C ILE A 216 -19.64 0.01 10.69
N LYS A 217 -19.61 -1.30 10.46
CA LYS A 217 -19.23 -1.88 9.18
C LYS A 217 -20.42 -1.83 8.24
N THR A 218 -20.22 -1.35 7.02
CA THR A 218 -21.19 -1.56 5.96
C THR A 218 -21.17 -3.00 5.46
N LYS A 219 -22.33 -3.48 5.01
CA LYS A 219 -22.45 -4.78 4.35
C LYS A 219 -21.53 -4.77 3.12
N LYS A 220 -20.57 -5.70 3.08
CA LYS A 220 -19.67 -5.84 1.93
C LYS A 220 -20.51 -6.20 0.71
N LYS A 221 -20.36 -5.44 -0.38
CA LYS A 221 -20.90 -5.85 -1.68
C LYS A 221 -20.23 -7.16 -2.10
N THR A 222 -21.00 -8.06 -2.70
CA THR A 222 -20.48 -9.27 -3.34
C THR A 222 -19.52 -8.82 -4.44
N LYS A 223 -18.29 -9.35 -4.43
CA LYS A 223 -17.30 -9.02 -5.45
C LYS A 223 -17.54 -9.90 -6.67
N ARG A 224 -17.43 -9.33 -7.86
CA ARG A 224 -17.42 -10.11 -9.11
C ARG A 224 -16.21 -11.04 -9.09
N ILE A 225 -16.40 -12.29 -9.53
CA ILE A 225 -15.32 -13.25 -9.75
C ILE A 225 -14.96 -13.21 -11.24
N GLU A 226 -13.67 -13.08 -11.53
CA GLU A 226 -13.11 -13.16 -12.87
C GLU A 226 -12.13 -14.31 -12.95
N LEU A 227 -12.22 -15.11 -14.01
CA LEU A 227 -11.26 -16.16 -14.32
C LEU A 227 -10.18 -15.60 -15.25
N LYS A 228 -8.91 -15.87 -14.94
CA LYS A 228 -7.76 -15.48 -15.78
C LYS A 228 -6.73 -16.60 -15.85
N TYR A 229 -6.00 -16.65 -16.95
CA TYR A 229 -4.90 -17.58 -17.18
C TYR A 229 -3.59 -16.82 -17.28
N PHE A 230 -2.65 -17.13 -16.39
CA PHE A 230 -1.26 -16.68 -16.50
C PHE A 230 -0.49 -17.64 -17.38
N ILE A 231 -0.01 -17.14 -18.51
CA ILE A 231 0.74 -17.93 -19.48
C ILE A 231 2.23 -17.78 -19.19
N CYS A 232 2.79 -18.76 -18.49
CA CYS A 232 4.15 -18.70 -17.97
C CYS A 232 5.11 -19.47 -18.86
N TYR A 233 5.89 -18.74 -19.66
CA TYR A 233 7.02 -19.29 -20.40
C TYR A 233 8.24 -19.28 -19.50
N LEU A 234 8.86 -20.44 -19.31
CA LEU A 234 10.03 -20.63 -18.47
C LEU A 234 11.22 -21.05 -19.32
N PHE A 235 12.32 -20.33 -19.22
CA PHE A 235 13.57 -20.67 -19.90
C PHE A 235 14.74 -20.43 -18.93
N LYS A 236 15.51 -21.49 -18.63
CA LYS A 236 16.68 -21.43 -17.74
C LYS A 236 16.40 -20.74 -16.39
N GLY A 237 15.29 -21.08 -15.75
CA GLY A 237 14.87 -20.49 -14.46
C GLY A 237 14.34 -19.06 -14.55
N MET A 238 14.23 -18.49 -15.75
CA MET A 238 13.65 -17.17 -15.99
C MET A 238 12.22 -17.27 -16.49
N LEU A 239 11.39 -16.31 -16.09
CA LEU A 239 10.01 -16.15 -16.51
C LEU A 239 9.89 -15.03 -17.53
N TRP A 240 9.26 -15.29 -18.68
CA TRP A 240 8.92 -14.23 -19.63
C TRP A 240 7.80 -13.36 -19.06
N THR A 241 8.00 -12.05 -19.13
CA THR A 241 7.03 -11.05 -18.67
C THR A 241 6.88 -9.92 -19.66
N ILE A 242 5.69 -9.32 -19.69
CA ILE A 242 5.37 -8.13 -20.48
C ILE A 242 4.98 -6.98 -19.56
N LYS A 243 5.33 -5.75 -19.93
CA LYS A 243 4.93 -4.56 -19.16
C LYS A 243 3.45 -4.29 -19.41
N ARG A 244 2.65 -4.23 -18.35
CA ARG A 244 1.21 -3.91 -18.45
C ARG A 244 1.00 -2.45 -18.90
N PRO A 245 -0.12 -2.14 -19.57
CA PRO A 245 -0.47 -0.76 -19.90
C PRO A 245 -0.49 0.17 -18.69
N VAL A 246 -0.41 1.48 -18.92
CA VAL A 246 -0.44 2.51 -17.86
C VAL A 246 -1.78 2.60 -17.11
N SER A 247 -2.82 1.94 -17.61
CA SER A 247 -4.14 1.85 -17.01
C SER A 247 -4.62 0.39 -16.93
N GLY A 248 -5.64 0.14 -16.12
CA GLY A 248 -6.22 -1.19 -15.92
C GLY A 248 -5.60 -1.96 -14.75
N ILE A 249 -5.59 -3.30 -14.86
CA ILE A 249 -5.10 -4.18 -13.79
C ILE A 249 -3.57 -4.21 -13.79
N TRP A 250 -2.99 -3.99 -12.61
CA TRP A 250 -1.54 -3.94 -12.35
C TRP A 250 -0.80 -2.99 -13.31
N PRO A 251 -1.20 -1.72 -13.37
CA PRO A 251 -0.73 -0.80 -14.39
C PRO A 251 0.79 -0.65 -14.33
N SER A 252 1.42 -0.84 -15.50
CA SER A 252 2.87 -0.73 -15.68
C SER A 252 3.73 -1.61 -14.76
N LEU A 253 3.15 -2.67 -14.19
CA LEU A 253 3.89 -3.77 -13.59
C LEU A 253 4.20 -4.84 -14.64
N TRP A 254 5.18 -5.68 -14.34
CA TRP A 254 5.54 -6.82 -15.17
C TRP A 254 4.71 -8.04 -14.78
N THR A 255 4.13 -8.72 -15.77
CA THR A 255 3.39 -9.95 -15.56
C THR A 255 3.69 -10.95 -16.68
N PRO A 256 3.50 -12.26 -16.47
CA PRO A 256 3.28 -13.16 -17.60
C PRO A 256 2.14 -12.63 -18.48
N PRO A 257 2.09 -13.00 -19.77
CA PRO A 257 0.89 -12.78 -20.57
C PRO A 257 -0.35 -13.34 -19.87
N ILE A 258 -1.46 -12.60 -19.97
CA ILE A 258 -2.72 -12.92 -19.31
C ILE A 258 -3.78 -13.16 -20.37
N ALA A 259 -4.46 -14.30 -20.30
CA ALA A 259 -5.56 -14.66 -21.18
C ALA A 259 -6.88 -14.83 -20.39
N ASP A 260 -7.99 -14.57 -21.06
CA ASP A 260 -9.35 -14.78 -20.50
C ASP A 260 -9.80 -16.24 -20.64
N GLN A 261 -9.18 -16.98 -21.55
CA GLN A 261 -9.48 -18.37 -21.84
C GLN A 261 -8.21 -19.21 -21.76
N LYS A 262 -8.38 -20.50 -21.45
CA LYS A 262 -7.30 -21.46 -21.44
C LYS A 262 -6.76 -21.62 -22.86
N PRO A 263 -5.44 -21.51 -23.10
CA PRO A 263 -4.86 -21.83 -24.40
C PRO A 263 -5.18 -23.27 -24.81
N SER A 264 -5.54 -23.49 -26.07
CA SER A 264 -5.91 -24.81 -26.59
C SER A 264 -4.75 -25.82 -26.54
N ASP A 265 -3.51 -25.34 -26.56
CA ASP A 265 -2.29 -26.14 -26.50
C ASP A 265 -1.72 -26.27 -25.07
N THR A 266 -2.53 -26.03 -24.05
CA THR A 266 -2.11 -26.19 -22.65
C THR A 266 -1.80 -27.65 -22.35
N THR A 267 -0.52 -27.96 -22.11
CA THR A 267 -0.06 -29.30 -21.67
C THR A 267 0.07 -29.40 -20.15
N HIS A 268 0.47 -28.32 -19.49
CA HIS A 268 0.66 -28.27 -18.04
C HIS A 268 -0.06 -27.08 -17.41
N GLN A 269 -0.87 -27.35 -16.38
CA GLN A 269 -1.63 -26.35 -15.65
C GLN A 269 -1.61 -26.65 -14.16
N LEU A 270 -1.29 -25.64 -13.36
CA LEU A 270 -1.30 -25.74 -11.91
C LEU A 270 -2.70 -25.47 -11.32
N GLU A 271 -2.86 -25.77 -10.03
CA GLU A 271 -4.06 -25.43 -9.27
C GLU A 271 -4.29 -23.92 -9.27
N ALA A 272 -5.57 -23.52 -9.40
CA ALA A 272 -5.95 -22.14 -9.40
C ALA A 272 -5.76 -21.50 -8.02
N PHE A 273 -5.49 -20.19 -8.01
CA PHE A 273 -5.49 -19.42 -6.77
C PHE A 273 -6.23 -18.11 -6.91
N ARG A 274 -6.84 -17.66 -5.81
CA ARG A 274 -7.58 -16.39 -5.76
C ARG A 274 -6.67 -15.23 -5.37
N HIS A 275 -6.65 -14.19 -6.19
CA HIS A 275 -6.14 -12.87 -5.86
C HIS A 275 -7.29 -11.88 -5.66
N THR A 276 -7.25 -11.08 -4.60
CA THR A 276 -8.38 -10.21 -4.21
C THR A 276 -8.00 -8.74 -4.35
N PHE A 277 -8.77 -8.04 -5.18
CA PHE A 277 -8.75 -6.58 -5.28
C PHE A 277 -9.89 -5.98 -4.45
N THR A 278 -9.98 -4.64 -4.41
CA THR A 278 -11.07 -3.95 -3.71
C THR A 278 -12.45 -4.36 -4.23
N HIS A 279 -12.62 -4.47 -5.55
CA HIS A 279 -13.92 -4.67 -6.20
C HIS A 279 -14.12 -6.03 -6.87
N ILE A 280 -13.04 -6.76 -7.14
CA ILE A 280 -13.08 -8.04 -7.85
C ILE A 280 -12.27 -9.12 -7.11
N HIS A 281 -12.69 -10.36 -7.26
CA HIS A 281 -11.87 -11.55 -7.05
C HIS A 281 -11.39 -12.05 -8.40
N MET A 282 -10.10 -12.36 -8.51
CA MET A 282 -9.52 -12.94 -9.71
C MET A 282 -9.04 -14.35 -9.36
N ASP A 283 -9.64 -15.35 -9.99
CA ASP A 283 -9.18 -16.73 -9.93
C ASP A 283 -8.19 -16.96 -11.07
N ILE A 284 -6.95 -17.21 -10.69
CA ILE A 284 -5.82 -17.27 -11.61
C ILE A 284 -5.41 -18.73 -11.76
N HIS A 285 -5.49 -19.22 -12.98
CA HIS A 285 -4.90 -20.48 -13.39
C HIS A 285 -3.50 -20.22 -13.97
N THR A 286 -2.53 -21.02 -13.58
CA THR A 286 -1.17 -20.93 -14.13
C THR A 286 -0.99 -22.00 -15.19
N VAL A 287 -0.74 -21.58 -16.42
CA VAL A 287 -0.36 -22.45 -17.54
C VAL A 287 1.14 -22.33 -17.73
N VAL A 288 1.85 -23.46 -17.79
CA VAL A 288 3.31 -23.48 -17.83
C VAL A 288 3.78 -24.06 -19.15
N TYR A 289 4.61 -23.31 -19.86
CA TYR A 289 5.39 -23.77 -21.01
C TYR A 289 6.85 -23.77 -20.59
N LYS A 290 7.39 -24.96 -20.31
CA LYS A 290 8.81 -25.13 -20.05
C LYS A 290 9.53 -25.17 -21.39
N ILE A 291 10.61 -24.41 -21.48
CA ILE A 291 11.45 -24.29 -22.67
C ILE A 291 12.84 -24.70 -22.22
N ASP A 292 13.33 -25.81 -22.75
CA ASP A 292 14.64 -26.35 -22.39
C ASP A 292 15.68 -25.96 -23.46
N GLU A 293 15.26 -25.85 -24.73
CA GLU A 293 16.14 -25.53 -25.85
C GLU A 293 15.81 -24.20 -26.55
N GLN A 294 16.82 -23.62 -27.22
CA GLN A 294 16.66 -22.35 -27.94
C GLN A 294 15.72 -22.46 -29.15
N ASP A 295 15.68 -23.62 -29.80
CA ASP A 295 14.81 -23.86 -30.97
C ASP A 295 13.34 -23.97 -30.57
N GLU A 296 13.04 -24.54 -29.40
CA GLU A 296 11.70 -24.55 -28.80
C GLU A 296 11.22 -23.12 -28.52
N LEU A 297 12.11 -22.24 -28.04
CA LEU A 297 11.78 -20.83 -27.84
C LEU A 297 11.40 -20.14 -29.15
N ILE A 298 12.15 -20.42 -30.23
CA ILE A 298 11.89 -19.86 -31.56
C ILE A 298 10.54 -20.38 -32.10
N ALA A 299 10.26 -21.68 -31.94
CA ALA A 299 9.00 -22.28 -32.35
C ALA A 299 7.81 -21.68 -31.58
N LEU A 300 7.93 -21.53 -30.26
CA LEU A 300 6.89 -20.92 -29.43
C LEU A 300 6.65 -19.45 -29.78
N ARG A 301 7.69 -18.68 -30.11
CA ARG A 301 7.55 -17.28 -30.55
C ARG A 301 6.73 -17.11 -31.83
N LYS A 302 6.79 -18.09 -32.73
CA LYS A 302 5.97 -18.11 -33.96
C LYS A 302 4.50 -18.43 -33.66
N LYS A 303 4.24 -19.26 -32.66
CA LYS A 303 2.89 -19.72 -32.28
C LYS A 303 2.18 -18.77 -31.31
N HIS A 304 2.92 -18.17 -30.40
CA HIS A 304 2.42 -17.35 -29.31
C HIS A 304 2.90 -15.91 -29.46
N ALA A 305 2.07 -15.05 -30.06
CA ALA A 305 2.40 -13.64 -30.27
C ALA A 305 2.84 -12.93 -28.98
N ASN A 306 2.27 -13.30 -27.83
CA ASN A 306 2.59 -12.75 -26.51
C ASN A 306 4.03 -13.01 -26.02
N LEU A 307 4.73 -14.00 -26.60
CA LEU A 307 6.15 -14.28 -26.32
C LEU A 307 7.09 -13.41 -27.20
N SER A 308 6.51 -12.68 -28.15
CA SER A 308 7.19 -11.84 -29.13
C SER A 308 6.78 -10.35 -29.04
N THR A 309 5.87 -9.98 -28.13
CA THR A 309 5.43 -8.60 -27.96
C THR A 309 6.45 -7.76 -27.19
N GLU A 310 6.93 -6.67 -27.80
CA GLU A 310 7.62 -5.60 -27.07
C GLU A 310 6.61 -4.69 -26.36
N PRO A 311 6.95 -4.15 -25.17
CA PRO A 311 8.17 -4.38 -24.39
C PRO A 311 8.03 -5.59 -23.43
N GLY A 312 8.71 -6.69 -23.74
CA GLY A 312 8.79 -7.90 -22.92
C GLY A 312 10.21 -8.17 -22.42
N ARG A 313 10.36 -8.86 -21.28
CA ARG A 313 11.66 -9.25 -20.71
C ARG A 313 11.59 -10.53 -19.88
N TRP A 314 12.73 -11.20 -19.78
CA TRP A 314 12.94 -12.33 -18.87
C TRP A 314 13.25 -11.82 -17.47
N ILE A 315 12.57 -12.36 -16.46
CA ILE A 315 12.81 -12.09 -15.05
C ILE A 315 13.23 -13.39 -14.36
N ASP A 316 14.35 -13.34 -13.65
CA ASP A 316 14.84 -14.43 -12.80
C ASP A 316 13.80 -14.77 -11.70
N CYS A 317 13.34 -16.02 -11.68
CA CYS A 317 12.34 -16.48 -10.73
C CYS A 317 12.81 -16.39 -9.27
N GLU A 318 14.11 -16.49 -9.00
CA GLU A 318 14.65 -16.36 -7.64
C GLU A 318 14.59 -14.91 -7.15
N LYS A 319 14.68 -13.94 -8.06
CA LYS A 319 14.66 -12.51 -7.76
C LYS A 319 13.28 -11.88 -7.89
N ILE A 320 12.25 -12.66 -8.23
CA ILE A 320 10.91 -12.17 -8.56
C ILE A 320 10.30 -11.23 -7.48
N LYS A 321 10.60 -11.45 -6.20
CA LYS A 321 10.10 -10.63 -5.09
C LYS A 321 10.68 -9.22 -5.06
N SER A 322 11.86 -9.02 -5.66
CA SER A 322 12.55 -7.73 -5.75
C SER A 322 12.18 -6.95 -7.02
N GLU A 323 11.38 -7.54 -7.89
CA GLU A 323 10.99 -6.96 -9.17
C GLU A 323 9.64 -6.24 -9.09
N ALA A 324 9.40 -5.36 -10.06
CA ALA A 324 8.16 -4.60 -10.20
C ALA A 324 6.99 -5.45 -10.72
N VAL A 325 6.66 -6.53 -9.99
CA VAL A 325 5.61 -7.49 -10.31
C VAL A 325 4.52 -7.47 -9.23
N PRO A 326 3.26 -7.83 -9.54
CA PRO A 326 2.23 -7.93 -8.52
C PRO A 326 2.42 -9.18 -7.64
N ALA A 327 1.87 -9.15 -6.43
CA ALA A 327 1.91 -10.29 -5.50
C ALA A 327 1.32 -11.58 -6.11
N ALA A 328 0.38 -11.47 -7.05
CA ALA A 328 -0.14 -12.62 -7.79
C ALA A 328 0.94 -13.33 -8.63
N VAL A 329 1.86 -12.59 -9.24
CA VAL A 329 2.98 -13.16 -10.01
C VAL A 329 4.00 -13.81 -9.08
N VAL A 330 4.29 -13.19 -7.92
CA VAL A 330 5.13 -13.83 -6.88
C VAL A 330 4.54 -15.17 -6.44
N LYS A 331 3.22 -15.22 -6.19
CA LYS A 331 2.52 -16.46 -5.85
C LYS A 331 2.57 -17.47 -6.99
N CYS A 332 2.37 -17.04 -8.23
CA CYS A 332 2.50 -17.88 -9.42
C CYS A 332 3.88 -18.56 -9.49
N VAL A 333 4.96 -17.78 -9.35
CA VAL A 333 6.34 -18.32 -9.36
C VAL A 333 6.57 -19.30 -8.21
N SER A 334 6.04 -19.01 -7.01
CA SER A 334 6.13 -19.94 -5.88
C SER A 334 5.43 -21.28 -6.16
N LEU A 335 4.30 -21.28 -6.86
CA LEU A 335 3.60 -22.51 -7.26
C LEU A 335 4.40 -23.29 -8.30
N ILE A 336 4.94 -22.61 -9.32
CA ILE A 336 5.82 -23.20 -10.33
C ILE A 336 7.04 -23.87 -9.68
N GLN A 337 7.70 -23.19 -8.74
CA GLN A 337 8.87 -23.72 -8.04
C GLN A 337 8.53 -24.93 -7.15
N SER A 338 7.33 -24.96 -6.55
CA SER A 338 6.87 -26.07 -5.72
C SER A 338 6.53 -27.30 -6.56
N ASP A 339 5.86 -27.10 -7.70
CA ASP A 339 5.53 -28.14 -8.66
C ASP A 339 6.80 -28.78 -9.26
N HIS A 340 7.79 -27.98 -9.64
CA HIS A 340 9.07 -28.50 -10.12
C HIS A 340 9.78 -29.38 -9.08
N LYS A 341 9.73 -29.02 -7.80
CA LYS A 341 10.31 -29.83 -6.70
C LYS A 341 9.58 -31.17 -6.54
N ALA A 342 8.25 -31.16 -6.62
CA ALA A 342 7.44 -32.36 -6.55
C ALA A 342 7.76 -33.32 -7.71
N GLN A 343 7.89 -32.80 -8.94
CA GLN A 343 8.25 -33.61 -10.11
C GLN A 343 9.68 -34.17 -10.05
N SER A 344 10.64 -33.40 -9.52
CA SER A 344 12.03 -33.90 -9.37
C SER A 344 12.18 -34.98 -8.29
N SER A 345 11.32 -34.96 -7.26
CA SER A 345 11.33 -35.96 -6.19
C SER A 345 10.62 -37.26 -6.57
N SER A 346 9.65 -37.21 -7.49
CA SER A 346 8.99 -38.40 -8.03
C SER A 346 9.80 -39.16 -9.09
N VAL A 347 10.85 -38.54 -9.66
CA VAL A 347 11.73 -39.17 -10.69
C VAL A 347 12.98 -39.78 -10.05
N SER A 348 13.26 -39.47 -8.77
CA SER A 348 14.39 -39.99 -7.98
C SER A 348 14.01 -41.13 -7.01
N SER A 349 12.77 -41.60 -7.09
CA SER A 349 12.18 -42.74 -6.38
C SER A 349 11.67 -43.76 -7.39
#